data_AF-A0A0B3VZ03-F1
#
_entry.id   AF-A0A0B3VZ03-F1
#
_cell.length_a   1.000
_cell.length_b   1.000
_cell.length_c   1.000
_cell.angle_alpha   90.00
_cell.angle_beta   90.00
_cell.angle_gamma   90.00
#
_symmetry.space_group_name_H-M   'P 1'
#
loop_
_entity.id
_entity.type
_entity.pdbx_description
1 polymer ?
#
loop_
_entity_poly.entity_id
_entity_poly.type
_entity_poly.pdbx_seq_one_letter_code
_entity_poly.pdbx_strand_id
1 'polypeptide(L)'
;MKENFNPNLYHGKHKSKNFFEGWYFKIVDKKNDYKLAIIPGVSYGNDKSDHHCFIQVINGKESNFNYLSYNINDFKYNNSKFRVCINSNIFTLRSMNLSIAYNNLNIHGNLIFKNLVKWPDSIINPGSMGFYNYLKFMECYSQVCVLNGSIVGDLNINGVNIDFTGGKIYIEKNWGKSFPKSWLWIQSNSFKSRKASVSCSIGTIPFPIKNFTGFLIGVTLENDFYSFTTINHSKINIQHFGDDISLTVTKKNLKLTLKTFTNQKDFLVLKAPNKGSMKSTVKETINGQVYILLEDTKLNKKIFEDIGLSAGIEYGGNFSELFK
;
A
#
# COMPACT_ATOMS: atom_id res chain seq x y z
N MET A 1 -7.64 -14.83 -16.11
CA MET A 1 -8.59 -15.55 -15.22
C MET A 1 -7.92 -15.89 -13.90
N LYS A 2 -6.71 -16.47 -13.91
CA LYS A 2 -5.94 -16.78 -12.69
C LYS A 2 -5.68 -15.55 -11.82
N GLU A 3 -5.46 -14.40 -12.44
CA GLU A 3 -5.16 -13.12 -11.80
C GLU A 3 -6.32 -12.62 -10.93
N ASN A 4 -7.56 -12.83 -11.37
CA ASN A 4 -8.74 -12.43 -10.60
C ASN A 4 -8.88 -13.22 -9.29
N PHE A 5 -8.44 -14.49 -9.27
CA PHE A 5 -8.44 -15.33 -8.07
C PHE A 5 -7.16 -15.17 -7.23
N ASN A 6 -6.10 -14.64 -7.83
CA ASN A 6 -4.84 -14.34 -7.14
C ASN A 6 -4.39 -12.92 -7.49
N PRO A 7 -4.97 -11.90 -6.82
CA PRO A 7 -4.76 -10.50 -7.16
C PRO A 7 -3.32 -10.01 -6.94
N ASN A 8 -2.48 -10.80 -6.27
CA ASN A 8 -1.05 -10.51 -6.11
C ASN A 8 -0.28 -10.56 -7.46
N LEU A 9 -0.78 -11.31 -8.45
CA LEU A 9 -0.12 -11.52 -9.74
C LEU A 9 -0.15 -10.27 -10.64
N TYR A 10 0.62 -10.27 -11.73
CA TYR A 10 0.59 -9.21 -12.74
C TYR A 10 -0.67 -9.28 -13.62
N HIS A 11 -1.37 -8.17 -13.79
CA HIS A 11 -2.64 -8.06 -14.53
C HIS A 11 -2.47 -7.41 -15.92
N GLY A 12 -1.31 -6.79 -16.19
CA GLY A 12 -1.07 -6.06 -17.43
C GLY A 12 -0.69 -6.91 -18.67
N LYS A 13 -0.71 -8.24 -18.61
CA LYS A 13 -0.26 -9.12 -19.72
C LYS A 13 -0.86 -8.78 -21.10
N HIS A 14 -2.11 -8.36 -21.13
CA HIS A 14 -2.84 -8.04 -22.36
C HIS A 14 -3.13 -6.53 -22.50
N LYS A 15 -2.38 -5.69 -21.79
CA LYS A 15 -2.53 -4.24 -21.79
C LYS A 15 -1.42 -3.61 -22.62
N SER A 16 -1.78 -2.61 -23.43
CA SER A 16 -0.86 -1.91 -24.32
C SER A 16 -0.98 -0.39 -24.27
N LYS A 17 -1.95 0.14 -23.51
CA LYS A 17 -2.17 1.57 -23.27
C LYS A 17 -3.10 1.79 -22.09
N ASN A 18 -3.09 3.00 -21.53
CA ASN A 18 -3.94 3.43 -20.43
C ASN A 18 -3.94 2.45 -19.24
N PHE A 19 -2.78 1.90 -18.92
CA PHE A 19 -2.62 0.92 -17.86
C PHE A 19 -1.40 1.22 -17.00
N PHE A 20 -1.56 1.12 -15.69
CA PHE A 20 -0.46 1.08 -14.75
C PHE A 20 -0.63 -0.12 -13.83
N GLU A 21 0.48 -0.59 -13.27
CA GLU A 21 0.48 -1.57 -12.20
C GLU A 21 1.76 -1.41 -11.37
N GLY A 22 1.62 -1.33 -10.05
CA GLY A 22 2.74 -1.15 -9.13
C GLY A 22 2.52 -1.88 -7.81
N TRP A 23 3.62 -2.29 -7.18
CA TRP A 23 3.62 -2.99 -5.89
C TRP A 23 4.41 -2.18 -4.89
N TYR A 24 3.74 -1.72 -3.85
CA TYR A 24 4.29 -0.91 -2.78
C TYR A 24 4.88 -1.83 -1.70
N PHE A 25 6.20 -1.91 -1.59
CA PHE A 25 6.88 -2.60 -0.51
C PHE A 25 7.39 -1.60 0.51
N LYS A 26 6.83 -1.63 1.71
CA LYS A 26 7.33 -0.79 2.82
C LYS A 26 8.03 -1.63 3.85
N ILE A 27 9.28 -1.27 4.09
CA ILE A 27 10.18 -1.92 5.03
C ILE A 27 10.56 -0.94 6.12
N VAL A 28 10.61 -1.45 7.35
CA VAL A 28 11.01 -0.69 8.54
C VAL A 28 11.98 -1.56 9.30
N ASP A 29 13.12 -1.01 9.73
CA ASP A 29 14.10 -1.76 10.52
C ASP A 29 13.56 -2.05 11.94
N LYS A 30 14.28 -2.89 12.70
CA LYS A 30 13.84 -3.29 14.04
C LYS A 30 13.77 -2.11 15.03
N LYS A 31 14.65 -1.12 14.90
CA LYS A 31 14.70 0.05 15.79
C LYS A 31 13.75 1.16 15.36
N ASN A 32 13.18 1.05 14.16
CA ASN A 32 12.28 2.03 13.56
C ASN A 32 12.98 3.36 13.17
N ASP A 33 14.30 3.31 13.01
CA ASP A 33 15.17 4.41 12.60
C ASP A 33 15.19 4.56 11.08
N TYR A 34 15.05 3.46 10.35
CA TYR A 34 15.09 3.38 8.89
C TYR A 34 13.79 2.82 8.36
N LYS A 35 13.19 3.56 7.43
CA LYS A 35 11.95 3.20 6.78
C LYS A 35 12.01 3.58 5.32
N LEU A 36 11.71 2.62 4.45
CA LEU A 36 11.75 2.79 3.01
C LEU A 36 10.45 2.27 2.40
N ALA A 37 10.02 2.92 1.32
CA ALA A 37 9.08 2.31 0.39
C ALA A 37 9.77 2.12 -0.96
N ILE A 38 9.73 0.90 -1.49
CA ILE A 38 10.24 0.55 -2.81
C ILE A 38 9.07 0.09 -3.66
N ILE A 39 8.81 0.79 -4.76
CA ILE A 39 7.60 0.61 -5.58
C ILE A 39 8.01 0.28 -7.02
N PRO A 40 8.32 -1.00 -7.34
CA PRO A 40 8.41 -1.42 -8.73
C PRO A 40 7.05 -1.30 -9.42
N GLY A 41 7.06 -0.91 -10.69
CA GLY A 41 5.85 -0.85 -11.49
C GLY A 41 6.09 -0.71 -12.98
N VAL A 42 4.99 -0.73 -13.72
CA VAL A 42 4.95 -0.55 -15.18
C VAL A 42 3.84 0.43 -15.54
N SER A 43 4.11 1.25 -16.55
CA SER A 43 3.24 2.31 -17.06
C SER A 43 3.13 2.19 -18.57
N TYR A 44 1.93 1.93 -19.06
CA TYR A 44 1.56 2.03 -20.47
C TYR A 44 0.70 3.27 -20.63
N GLY A 45 1.33 4.39 -21.00
CA GLY A 45 0.63 5.62 -21.38
C GLY A 45 -0.21 5.45 -22.65
N ASN A 46 -0.82 6.54 -23.10
CA ASN A 46 -1.59 6.53 -24.33
C ASN A 46 -0.70 6.36 -25.57
N ASP A 47 0.46 7.02 -25.56
CA ASP A 47 1.49 6.94 -26.60
C ASP A 47 2.61 5.99 -26.19
N LYS A 48 3.21 5.30 -27.16
CA LYS A 48 4.32 4.35 -26.90
C LYS A 48 5.55 5.02 -26.28
N SER A 49 5.77 6.30 -26.53
CA SER A 49 6.85 7.08 -25.92
C SER A 49 6.66 7.29 -24.41
N ASP A 50 5.43 7.18 -23.91
CA ASP A 50 5.13 7.24 -22.47
C ASP A 50 5.26 5.85 -21.80
N HIS A 51 5.59 4.79 -22.56
CA HIS A 51 5.74 3.44 -22.01
C HIS A 51 7.09 3.29 -21.32
N HIS A 52 7.06 2.90 -20.06
CA HIS A 52 8.26 2.64 -19.29
C HIS A 52 7.93 1.73 -18.10
N CYS A 53 8.94 1.10 -17.54
CA CYS A 53 8.85 0.56 -16.20
C CYS A 53 9.64 1.44 -15.23
N PHE A 54 9.34 1.33 -13.95
CA PHE A 54 9.89 2.23 -12.96
C PHE A 54 10.09 1.57 -11.61
N ILE A 55 10.97 2.15 -10.82
CA ILE A 55 11.07 1.90 -9.38
C ILE A 55 10.97 3.25 -8.69
N GLN A 56 9.96 3.44 -7.84
CA GLN A 56 9.95 4.58 -6.92
C GLN A 56 10.63 4.17 -5.62
N VAL A 57 11.46 5.06 -5.07
CA VAL A 57 12.12 4.87 -3.77
C VAL A 57 11.78 6.05 -2.89
N ILE A 58 11.21 5.76 -1.73
CA ILE A 58 10.96 6.71 -0.64
C ILE A 58 11.93 6.38 0.49
N ASN A 59 12.69 7.36 0.97
CA ASN A 59 13.44 7.24 2.21
C ASN A 59 12.84 8.16 3.28
N GLY A 60 12.23 7.57 4.30
CA GLY A 60 11.62 8.33 5.39
C GLY A 60 12.63 8.97 6.33
N LYS A 61 13.87 8.47 6.41
CA LYS A 61 14.89 9.06 7.30
C LYS A 61 15.41 10.40 6.75
N GLU A 62 15.63 10.45 5.44
CA GLU A 62 16.15 11.63 4.74
C GLU A 62 15.05 12.50 4.12
N SER A 63 13.78 12.07 4.24
CA SER A 63 12.64 12.66 3.53
C SER A 63 12.97 12.89 2.06
N ASN A 64 13.42 11.83 1.39
CA ASN A 64 13.80 11.87 -0.02
C ASN A 64 12.90 10.97 -0.87
N PHE A 65 12.71 11.35 -2.13
CA PHE A 65 11.94 10.60 -3.12
C PHE A 65 12.71 10.52 -4.43
N ASN A 66 12.80 9.34 -5.02
CA ASN A 66 13.47 9.10 -6.28
C ASN A 66 12.53 8.31 -7.22
N TYR A 67 12.42 8.75 -8.47
CA TYR A 67 11.69 8.05 -9.54
C TYR A 67 12.69 7.57 -10.59
N LEU A 68 12.93 6.26 -10.62
CA LEU A 68 13.87 5.64 -11.53
C LEU A 68 13.09 5.10 -12.73
N SER A 69 13.27 5.73 -13.89
CA SER A 69 12.64 5.29 -15.14
C SER A 69 13.56 4.35 -15.91
N TYR A 70 13.00 3.25 -16.42
CA TYR A 70 13.69 2.20 -17.17
C TYR A 70 12.97 1.94 -18.50
N ASN A 71 13.65 1.28 -19.43
CA ASN A 71 13.01 0.89 -20.67
C ASN A 71 11.88 -0.11 -20.38
N ILE A 72 10.77 -0.02 -21.11
CA ILE A 72 9.65 -0.96 -20.93
C ILE A 72 10.07 -2.43 -21.10
N ASN A 73 11.07 -2.70 -21.92
CA ASN A 73 11.61 -4.05 -22.17
C ASN A 73 12.41 -4.63 -20.99
N ASP A 74 12.78 -3.80 -20.00
CA ASP A 74 13.46 -4.25 -18.78
C ASP A 74 12.50 -4.92 -17.79
N PHE A 75 11.19 -4.76 -17.99
CA PHE A 75 10.16 -5.36 -17.15
C PHE A 75 9.91 -6.81 -17.52
N LYS A 76 10.13 -7.71 -16.56
CA LYS A 76 9.83 -9.14 -16.68
C LYS A 76 8.93 -9.56 -15.53
N TYR A 77 8.00 -10.49 -15.78
CA TYR A 77 7.08 -10.99 -14.76
C TYR A 77 6.92 -12.51 -14.84
N ASN A 78 6.43 -13.11 -13.76
CA ASN A 78 5.98 -14.48 -13.71
C ASN A 78 4.62 -14.56 -13.00
N ASN A 79 3.65 -15.24 -13.61
CA ASN A 79 2.31 -15.47 -13.05
C ASN A 79 2.08 -16.91 -12.55
N SER A 80 3.09 -17.78 -12.55
CA SER A 80 3.03 -19.06 -11.83
C SER A 80 2.99 -18.80 -10.32
N LYS A 81 3.87 -17.91 -9.84
CA LYS A 81 3.92 -17.25 -8.54
C LYS A 81 4.29 -15.79 -8.77
N PHE A 82 3.83 -14.87 -7.92
CA PHE A 82 4.19 -13.47 -8.05
C PHE A 82 5.72 -13.27 -8.03
N ARG A 83 6.24 -12.79 -9.15
CA ARG A 83 7.61 -12.31 -9.32
C ARG A 83 7.61 -11.23 -10.39
N VAL A 84 8.22 -10.09 -10.09
CA VAL A 84 8.49 -9.04 -11.07
C VAL A 84 9.96 -8.67 -11.01
N CYS A 85 10.53 -8.32 -12.15
CA CYS A 85 11.91 -7.89 -12.29
C CYS A 85 11.96 -6.63 -13.15
N ILE A 86 12.79 -5.68 -12.74
CA ILE A 86 13.10 -4.47 -13.52
C ILE A 86 14.61 -4.38 -13.57
N ASN A 87 15.17 -4.62 -14.77
CA ASN A 87 16.60 -4.81 -14.95
C ASN A 87 17.13 -5.90 -13.99
N SER A 88 18.06 -5.58 -13.09
CA SER A 88 18.66 -6.52 -12.13
C SER A 88 17.92 -6.61 -10.79
N ASN A 89 16.85 -5.83 -10.60
CA ASN A 89 16.07 -5.83 -9.37
C ASN A 89 14.98 -6.91 -9.42
N ILE A 90 14.80 -7.64 -8.32
CA ILE A 90 13.85 -8.76 -8.24
C ILE A 90 12.93 -8.57 -7.03
N PHE A 91 11.63 -8.67 -7.26
CA PHE A 91 10.61 -8.54 -6.23
C PHE A 91 9.69 -9.76 -6.23
N THR A 92 9.48 -10.35 -5.05
CA THR A 92 8.52 -11.42 -4.80
C THR A 92 7.78 -11.14 -3.50
N LEU A 93 6.76 -11.94 -3.16
CA LEU A 93 6.11 -11.80 -1.84
C LEU A 93 7.03 -12.25 -0.68
N ARG A 94 8.13 -12.96 -0.98
CA ARG A 94 9.02 -13.57 0.03
C ARG A 94 10.42 -12.98 0.06
N SER A 95 10.76 -12.11 -0.89
CA SER A 95 12.08 -11.50 -0.96
C SER A 95 12.08 -10.26 -1.85
N MET A 96 13.07 -9.43 -1.62
CA MET A 96 13.43 -8.30 -2.47
C MET A 96 14.94 -8.30 -2.63
N ASN A 97 15.42 -8.29 -3.87
CA ASN A 97 16.83 -8.12 -4.20
C ASN A 97 16.96 -6.84 -5.01
N LEU A 98 17.81 -5.93 -4.52
CA LEU A 98 18.02 -4.62 -5.10
C LEU A 98 19.46 -4.51 -5.60
N SER A 99 19.59 -3.93 -6.78
CA SER A 99 20.84 -3.54 -7.43
C SER A 99 20.60 -2.22 -8.16
N ILE A 100 20.34 -1.18 -7.38
CA ILE A 100 19.99 0.15 -7.86
C ILE A 100 21.24 1.02 -7.89
N ALA A 101 21.53 1.59 -9.05
CA ALA A 101 22.47 2.68 -9.23
C ALA A 101 21.80 3.73 -10.14
N TYR A 102 21.45 4.88 -9.57
CA TYR A 102 20.73 5.93 -10.28
C TYR A 102 21.05 7.30 -9.69
N ASN A 103 21.68 8.17 -10.47
CA ASN A 103 22.17 9.47 -10.01
C ASN A 103 22.98 9.31 -8.70
N ASN A 104 22.53 9.96 -7.62
CA ASN A 104 23.16 9.90 -6.29
C ASN A 104 22.57 8.81 -5.38
N LEU A 105 21.70 7.94 -5.91
CA LEU A 105 21.09 6.83 -5.19
C LEU A 105 21.76 5.52 -5.56
N ASN A 106 22.28 4.84 -4.56
CA ASN A 106 22.91 3.54 -4.68
C ASN A 106 22.33 2.61 -3.60
N ILE A 107 21.63 1.56 -4.00
CA ILE A 107 21.03 0.57 -3.07
C ILE A 107 21.37 -0.83 -3.56
N HIS A 108 22.07 -1.60 -2.72
CA HIS A 108 22.38 -3.01 -2.99
C HIS A 108 22.05 -3.87 -1.79
N GLY A 109 21.53 -5.08 -2.04
CA GLY A 109 21.33 -6.06 -0.99
C GLY A 109 20.16 -6.99 -1.26
N ASN A 110 19.84 -7.79 -0.25
CA ASN A 110 18.77 -8.76 -0.34
C ASN A 110 18.05 -8.89 1.01
N LEU A 111 16.72 -8.78 0.95
CA LEU A 111 15.84 -8.99 2.08
C LEU A 111 15.00 -10.23 1.85
N ILE A 112 14.89 -11.07 2.88
CA ILE A 112 14.00 -12.24 2.92
C ILE A 112 12.87 -11.94 3.88
N PHE A 113 11.64 -12.18 3.44
CA PHE A 113 10.44 -11.95 4.23
C PHE A 113 9.92 -13.26 4.82
N LYS A 114 9.70 -13.27 6.14
CA LYS A 114 9.25 -14.41 6.94
C LYS A 114 7.98 -14.06 7.71
N ASN A 115 7.27 -15.08 8.21
CA ASN A 115 6.10 -14.92 9.08
C ASN A 115 5.03 -13.98 8.51
N LEU A 116 4.77 -14.11 7.20
CA LEU A 116 3.90 -13.21 6.46
C LEU A 116 2.44 -13.44 6.85
N VAL A 117 1.81 -12.38 7.38
CA VAL A 117 0.36 -12.30 7.57
C VAL A 117 -0.22 -11.66 6.32
N LYS A 118 -1.04 -12.41 5.59
CA LYS A 118 -1.70 -11.95 4.37
C LYS A 118 -3.13 -11.51 4.68
N TRP A 119 -3.69 -10.69 3.79
CA TRP A 119 -5.12 -10.45 3.80
C TRP A 119 -5.87 -11.77 3.57
N PRO A 120 -6.80 -12.19 4.45
CA PRO A 120 -7.58 -13.41 4.25
C PRO A 120 -8.43 -13.35 2.98
N ASP A 121 -8.22 -14.31 2.09
CA ASP A 121 -8.92 -14.42 0.82
C ASP A 121 -9.77 -15.70 0.75
N SER A 122 -10.64 -15.74 -0.25
CA SER A 122 -11.41 -16.93 -0.62
C SER A 122 -11.67 -16.90 -2.11
N ILE A 123 -12.17 -18.01 -2.67
CA ILE A 123 -12.58 -18.04 -4.08
C ILE A 123 -13.71 -17.04 -4.33
N ILE A 124 -14.65 -16.90 -3.40
CA ILE A 124 -15.80 -15.99 -3.55
C ILE A 124 -15.37 -14.53 -3.39
N ASN A 125 -14.47 -14.26 -2.44
CA ASN A 125 -13.92 -12.94 -2.17
C ASN A 125 -12.38 -13.01 -2.26
N PRO A 126 -11.81 -12.94 -3.47
CA PRO A 126 -10.37 -13.00 -3.65
C PRO A 126 -9.75 -11.67 -3.21
N GLY A 127 -8.76 -11.75 -2.32
CA GLY A 127 -7.98 -10.60 -1.87
C GLY A 127 -8.76 -9.52 -1.11
N SER A 128 -8.18 -8.32 -1.00
CA SER A 128 -8.73 -7.24 -0.18
C SER A 128 -9.97 -6.60 -0.78
N MET A 129 -10.04 -6.52 -2.10
CA MET A 129 -11.23 -6.02 -2.81
C MET A 129 -12.38 -7.04 -2.88
N GLY A 130 -12.15 -8.30 -2.53
CA GLY A 130 -13.19 -9.34 -2.56
C GLY A 130 -13.90 -9.42 -3.91
N PHE A 131 -15.23 -9.46 -3.89
CA PHE A 131 -16.06 -9.51 -5.10
C PHE A 131 -15.75 -8.42 -6.14
N TYR A 132 -15.25 -7.24 -5.74
CA TYR A 132 -14.94 -6.16 -6.68
C TYR A 132 -13.82 -6.52 -7.67
N ASN A 133 -12.97 -7.50 -7.38
CA ASN A 133 -11.96 -8.00 -8.31
C ASN A 133 -12.56 -8.65 -9.57
N TYR A 134 -13.84 -9.00 -9.56
CA TYR A 134 -14.54 -9.53 -10.74
C TYR A 134 -15.10 -8.45 -11.66
N LEU A 135 -15.24 -7.21 -11.16
CA LEU A 135 -15.67 -6.08 -11.97
C LEU A 135 -14.54 -5.70 -12.94
N LYS A 136 -14.87 -5.35 -14.17
CA LYS A 136 -13.88 -5.00 -15.21
C LYS A 136 -13.83 -3.51 -15.55
N PHE A 137 -14.68 -2.70 -14.91
CA PHE A 137 -14.89 -1.30 -15.24
C PHE A 137 -14.33 -0.32 -14.21
N MET A 138 -13.74 -0.80 -13.10
CA MET A 138 -13.14 0.10 -12.10
C MET A 138 -11.87 0.73 -12.65
N GLU A 139 -11.67 2.02 -12.35
CA GLU A 139 -10.50 2.77 -12.80
C GLU A 139 -9.22 2.37 -12.05
N CYS A 140 -9.35 1.98 -10.78
CA CYS A 140 -8.28 1.48 -9.94
C CYS A 140 -8.75 0.23 -9.19
N TYR A 141 -7.86 -0.75 -9.09
CA TYR A 141 -7.96 -1.88 -8.21
C TYR A 141 -6.79 -1.85 -7.23
N SER A 142 -6.98 -2.44 -6.05
CA SER A 142 -6.03 -2.49 -4.96
C SER A 142 -6.01 -3.89 -4.34
N GLN A 143 -4.83 -4.33 -3.93
CA GLN A 143 -4.62 -5.59 -3.22
C GLN A 143 -3.63 -5.40 -2.08
N VAL A 144 -4.10 -5.59 -0.84
CA VAL A 144 -3.23 -5.73 0.33
C VAL A 144 -2.63 -7.14 0.32
N CYS A 145 -1.40 -7.27 -0.18
CA CYS A 145 -0.72 -8.55 -0.35
C CYS A 145 -0.22 -9.12 0.99
N VAL A 146 0.39 -8.26 1.82
CA VAL A 146 0.99 -8.60 3.12
C VAL A 146 0.68 -7.48 4.10
N LEU A 147 -0.05 -7.83 5.17
CA LEU A 147 -0.42 -6.95 6.28
C LEU A 147 0.73 -6.78 7.28
N ASN A 148 1.45 -7.88 7.56
CA ASN A 148 2.57 -7.89 8.48
C ASN A 148 3.58 -8.99 8.11
N GLY A 149 4.81 -8.88 8.57
CA GLY A 149 5.86 -9.86 8.37
C GLY A 149 7.16 -9.42 9.04
N SER A 150 8.12 -10.34 9.12
CA SER A 150 9.48 -10.06 9.63
C SER A 150 10.50 -10.12 8.50
N ILE A 151 11.52 -9.28 8.56
CA ILE A 151 12.61 -9.24 7.57
C ILE A 151 13.86 -9.95 8.12
N VAL A 152 14.64 -10.55 7.22
CA VAL A 152 16.01 -11.02 7.45
C VAL A 152 16.89 -10.50 6.31
N GLY A 153 18.02 -9.90 6.66
CA GLY A 153 18.98 -9.34 5.70
C GLY A 153 19.12 -7.83 5.83
N ASP A 154 19.99 -7.30 4.99
CA ASP A 154 20.47 -5.92 5.03
C ASP A 154 20.46 -5.28 3.63
N LEU A 155 20.48 -3.95 3.64
CA LEU A 155 20.67 -3.13 2.44
C LEU A 155 21.83 -2.17 2.68
N ASN A 156 22.77 -2.10 1.75
CA ASN A 156 23.70 -1.00 1.64
C ASN A 156 23.02 0.15 0.88
N ILE A 157 22.92 1.32 1.51
CA ILE A 157 22.31 2.53 0.95
C ILE A 157 23.34 3.64 0.99
N ASN A 158 23.79 4.08 -0.19
CA ASN A 158 24.81 5.11 -0.36
C ASN A 158 26.06 4.85 0.51
N GLY A 159 26.50 3.60 0.60
CA GLY A 159 27.65 3.19 1.40
C GLY A 159 27.33 2.84 2.86
N VAL A 160 26.15 3.18 3.37
CA VAL A 160 25.73 2.85 4.74
C VAL A 160 25.04 1.49 4.76
N ASN A 161 25.57 0.52 5.50
CA ASN A 161 24.88 -0.76 5.68
C ASN A 161 23.81 -0.66 6.76
N ILE A 162 22.58 -1.06 6.42
CA ILE A 162 21.41 -1.01 7.32
C ILE A 162 20.85 -2.43 7.45
N ASP A 163 20.90 -2.96 8.66
CA ASP A 163 20.31 -4.25 8.99
C ASP A 163 18.79 -4.12 9.20
N PHE A 164 18.01 -4.79 8.36
CA PHE A 164 16.56 -4.87 8.49
C PHE A 164 16.12 -6.14 9.24
N THR A 165 17.04 -6.96 9.74
CA THR A 165 16.71 -8.20 10.44
C THR A 165 15.87 -7.94 11.70
N GLY A 166 14.72 -8.61 11.78
CA GLY A 166 13.72 -8.39 12.83
C GLY A 166 12.82 -7.17 12.60
N GLY A 167 13.03 -6.43 11.50
CA GLY A 167 12.17 -5.36 11.02
C GLY A 167 10.84 -5.85 10.45
N LYS A 168 10.04 -4.92 9.92
CA LYS A 168 8.67 -5.13 9.44
C LYS A 168 8.54 -4.92 7.93
N ILE A 169 7.73 -5.76 7.28
CA ILE A 169 7.37 -5.63 5.86
C ILE A 169 5.85 -5.51 5.70
N TYR A 170 5.44 -4.57 4.86
CA TYR A 170 4.09 -4.43 4.32
C TYR A 170 4.14 -4.43 2.79
N ILE A 171 3.17 -5.06 2.14
CA ILE A 171 3.07 -5.09 0.67
C ILE A 171 1.64 -4.80 0.23
N GLU A 172 1.44 -3.74 -0.54
CA GLU A 172 0.19 -3.45 -1.26
C GLU A 172 0.47 -3.37 -2.76
N LYS A 173 -0.56 -3.48 -3.58
CA LYS A 173 -0.47 -3.40 -5.02
C LYS A 173 -1.67 -2.63 -5.56
N ASN A 174 -1.42 -1.73 -6.50
CA ASN A 174 -2.48 -1.02 -7.23
C ASN A 174 -2.31 -1.23 -8.74
N TRP A 175 -3.43 -1.38 -9.46
CA TRP A 175 -3.42 -1.49 -10.91
C TRP A 175 -4.69 -0.93 -11.53
N GLY A 176 -4.63 -0.59 -12.81
CA GLY A 176 -5.78 -0.07 -13.54
C GLY A 176 -5.37 1.06 -14.47
N LYS A 177 -6.25 2.04 -14.62
CA LYS A 177 -6.08 3.20 -15.51
C LYS A 177 -5.65 4.45 -14.76
N SER A 178 -6.28 4.76 -13.63
CA SER A 178 -6.02 5.96 -12.83
C SER A 178 -6.30 5.66 -11.37
N PHE A 179 -5.73 6.45 -10.46
CA PHE A 179 -6.18 6.46 -9.06
C PHE A 179 -7.62 7.02 -8.92
N PRO A 180 -8.29 6.75 -7.78
CA PRO A 180 -9.67 7.24 -7.53
C PRO A 180 -9.80 8.76 -7.60
N LYS A 181 -11.04 9.28 -7.66
CA LYS A 181 -11.30 10.73 -7.68
C LYS A 181 -10.91 11.43 -6.38
N SER A 182 -11.06 10.72 -5.27
CA SER A 182 -10.61 11.11 -3.94
C SER A 182 -10.29 9.84 -3.16
N TRP A 183 -9.23 9.85 -2.36
CA TRP A 183 -8.86 8.70 -1.56
C TRP A 183 -8.12 9.07 -0.28
N LEU A 184 -8.16 8.13 0.67
CA LEU A 184 -7.38 8.10 1.90
C LEU A 184 -6.73 6.74 2.01
N TRP A 185 -5.44 6.70 2.29
CA TRP A 185 -4.72 5.50 2.66
C TRP A 185 -3.99 5.71 3.98
N ILE A 186 -4.17 4.78 4.92
CA ILE A 186 -3.49 4.73 6.20
C ILE A 186 -2.98 3.31 6.42
N GLN A 187 -1.70 3.16 6.74
CA GLN A 187 -1.10 1.86 7.01
C GLN A 187 -0.07 1.93 8.14
N SER A 188 -0.12 1.00 9.08
CA SER A 188 1.00 0.74 9.99
C SER A 188 1.02 -0.72 10.43
N ASN A 189 2.21 -1.24 10.68
CA ASN A 189 2.45 -2.56 11.29
C ASN A 189 3.60 -2.50 12.32
N SER A 190 3.93 -1.29 12.77
CA SER A 190 4.97 -0.99 13.77
C SER A 190 4.33 -0.53 15.08
N PHE A 191 3.69 -1.47 15.77
CA PHE A 191 3.06 -1.28 17.08
C PHE A 191 3.93 -1.88 18.19
N LYS A 192 3.84 -1.34 19.41
CA LYS A 192 4.71 -1.72 20.54
C LYS A 192 4.18 -2.94 21.29
N SER A 193 2.88 -2.96 21.55
CA SER A 193 2.29 -3.85 22.55
C SER A 193 2.06 -5.28 22.06
N ARG A 194 1.72 -5.45 20.76
CA ARG A 194 1.36 -6.73 20.14
C ARG A 194 1.77 -6.76 18.68
N LYS A 195 1.80 -7.96 18.08
CA LYS A 195 1.90 -8.10 16.62
C LYS A 195 0.60 -7.60 16.00
N ALA A 196 0.54 -6.31 15.74
CA ALA A 196 -0.60 -5.66 15.15
C ALA A 196 -0.26 -5.11 13.75
N SER A 197 -1.29 -4.97 12.92
CA SER A 197 -1.22 -4.15 11.72
C SER A 197 -2.59 -3.56 11.43
N VAL A 198 -2.58 -2.42 10.76
CA VAL A 198 -3.76 -1.76 10.20
C VAL A 198 -3.45 -1.36 8.76
N SER A 199 -4.40 -1.62 7.88
CA SER A 199 -4.46 -1.10 6.51
C SER A 199 -5.86 -0.51 6.33
N CYS A 200 -5.94 0.72 5.87
CA CYS A 200 -7.20 1.45 5.68
C CYS A 200 -7.13 2.19 4.36
N SER A 201 -7.89 1.73 3.38
CA SER A 201 -8.01 2.37 2.07
C SER A 201 -9.45 2.80 1.85
N ILE A 202 -9.67 4.07 1.53
CA ILE A 202 -10.98 4.65 1.23
C ILE A 202 -10.84 5.32 -0.14
N GLY A 203 -11.79 5.10 -1.04
CA GLY A 203 -11.71 5.66 -2.38
C GLY A 203 -13.09 5.92 -3.00
N THR A 204 -13.23 7.10 -3.60
CA THR A 204 -14.40 7.44 -4.42
C THR A 204 -14.09 7.16 -5.87
N ILE A 205 -14.80 6.20 -6.45
CA ILE A 205 -14.68 5.82 -7.85
C ILE A 205 -15.93 6.23 -8.63
N PRO A 206 -15.80 6.59 -9.92
CA PRO A 206 -16.96 6.69 -10.78
C PRO A 206 -17.62 5.32 -10.94
N PHE A 207 -18.94 5.28 -10.73
CA PHE A 207 -19.80 4.13 -10.97
C PHE A 207 -20.88 4.53 -11.99
N PRO A 208 -21.51 3.59 -12.72
CA PRO A 208 -22.37 3.93 -13.86
C PRO A 208 -23.54 4.89 -13.59
N ILE A 209 -24.03 4.97 -12.34
CA ILE A 209 -25.20 5.80 -11.97
C ILE A 209 -24.78 6.95 -11.03
N LYS A 210 -24.03 6.64 -9.96
CA LYS A 210 -23.54 7.62 -8.99
C LYS A 210 -22.13 7.22 -8.55
N ASN A 211 -21.29 8.19 -8.21
CA ASN A 211 -20.00 7.89 -7.59
C ASN A 211 -20.19 6.98 -6.36
N PHE A 212 -19.30 6.00 -6.21
CA PHE A 212 -19.30 5.05 -5.10
C PHE A 212 -18.06 5.27 -4.25
N THR A 213 -18.26 5.54 -2.95
CA THR A 213 -17.17 5.59 -1.97
C THR A 213 -17.06 4.22 -1.30
N GLY A 214 -16.05 3.48 -1.71
CA GLY A 214 -15.70 2.19 -1.13
C GLY A 214 -14.61 2.35 -0.07
N PHE A 215 -14.59 1.44 0.90
CA PHE A 215 -13.48 1.34 1.84
C PHE A 215 -13.16 -0.10 2.22
N LEU A 216 -11.87 -0.30 2.52
CA LEU A 216 -11.24 -1.56 2.86
C LEU A 216 -10.35 -1.32 4.07
N ILE A 217 -10.83 -1.72 5.25
CA ILE A 217 -10.07 -1.61 6.49
C ILE A 217 -9.85 -3.00 7.07
N GLY A 218 -8.60 -3.34 7.31
CA GLY A 218 -8.18 -4.60 7.92
C GLY A 218 -7.28 -4.32 9.12
N VAL A 219 -7.60 -4.93 10.25
CA VAL A 219 -6.76 -4.93 11.46
C VAL A 219 -6.37 -6.36 11.77
N THR A 220 -5.08 -6.65 11.88
CA THR A 220 -4.60 -7.93 12.40
C THR A 220 -4.14 -7.73 13.83
N LEU A 221 -4.55 -8.59 14.75
CA LEU A 221 -4.02 -8.65 16.12
C LEU A 221 -3.59 -10.08 16.40
N GLU A 222 -2.28 -10.31 16.47
CA GLU A 222 -1.69 -11.65 16.57
C GLU A 222 -2.19 -12.56 15.43
N ASN A 223 -3.14 -13.46 15.73
CA ASN A 223 -3.72 -14.40 14.78
C ASN A 223 -5.12 -14.00 14.29
N ASP A 224 -5.72 -12.97 14.90
CA ASP A 224 -7.09 -12.54 14.59
C ASP A 224 -7.10 -11.46 13.51
N PHE A 225 -8.08 -11.53 12.62
CA PHE A 225 -8.30 -10.54 11.56
C PHE A 225 -9.68 -9.90 11.67
N TYR A 226 -9.71 -8.58 11.83
CA TYR A 226 -10.91 -7.77 11.90
C TYR A 226 -11.03 -6.95 10.63
N SER A 227 -12.05 -7.26 9.81
CA SER A 227 -12.34 -6.52 8.59
C SER A 227 -13.51 -5.56 8.76
N PHE A 228 -13.35 -4.34 8.27
CA PHE A 228 -14.41 -3.35 8.12
C PHE A 228 -14.40 -2.88 6.66
N THR A 229 -15.37 -3.33 5.88
CA THR A 229 -15.39 -3.06 4.43
C THR A 229 -16.80 -2.69 3.99
N THR A 230 -16.91 -2.07 2.83
CA THR A 230 -18.23 -1.81 2.24
C THR A 230 -18.99 -3.11 1.94
N ILE A 231 -18.28 -4.20 1.58
CA ILE A 231 -18.87 -5.52 1.31
C ILE A 231 -19.54 -6.12 2.55
N ASN A 232 -18.97 -5.92 3.74
CA ASN A 232 -19.52 -6.47 4.96
C ASN A 232 -20.46 -5.50 5.70
N HIS A 233 -20.95 -4.47 4.98
CA HIS A 233 -21.89 -3.46 5.46
C HIS A 233 -21.42 -2.69 6.69
N SER A 234 -20.10 -2.50 6.83
CA SER A 234 -19.56 -1.59 7.84
C SER A 234 -20.03 -0.16 7.59
N LYS A 235 -20.08 0.65 8.64
CA LYS A 235 -20.41 2.08 8.57
C LYS A 235 -19.22 2.91 9.04
N ILE A 236 -18.82 3.90 8.24
CA ILE A 236 -17.66 4.75 8.50
C ILE A 236 -18.09 6.20 8.67
N ASN A 237 -17.42 6.90 9.59
CA ASN A 237 -17.49 8.34 9.78
C ASN A 237 -16.07 8.89 9.82
N ILE A 238 -15.82 9.98 9.09
CA ILE A 238 -14.48 10.56 8.91
C ILE A 238 -14.55 12.04 9.25
N GLN A 239 -13.58 12.53 10.00
CA GLN A 239 -13.41 13.93 10.37
C GLN A 239 -11.95 14.32 10.10
N HIS A 240 -11.71 15.53 9.63
CA HIS A 240 -10.37 16.10 9.55
C HIS A 240 -10.08 17.03 10.72
N PHE A 241 -8.80 17.18 11.03
CA PHE A 241 -8.24 18.10 12.01
C PHE A 241 -6.93 18.64 11.44
N GLY A 242 -7.00 19.70 10.63
CA GLY A 242 -5.84 20.14 9.85
C GLY A 242 -5.43 19.09 8.82
N ASP A 243 -4.18 18.62 8.87
CA ASP A 243 -3.67 17.54 8.03
C ASP A 243 -3.98 16.14 8.58
N ASP A 244 -4.44 16.05 9.83
CA ASP A 244 -4.74 14.80 10.49
C ASP A 244 -6.19 14.38 10.37
N ILE A 245 -6.43 13.09 10.52
CA ILE A 245 -7.70 12.44 10.25
C ILE A 245 -8.09 11.63 11.47
N SER A 246 -9.36 11.78 11.87
CA SER A 246 -10.02 10.89 12.82
C SER A 246 -11.11 10.15 12.07
N LEU A 247 -11.06 8.82 12.09
CA LEU A 247 -12.12 7.99 11.54
C LEU A 247 -12.64 7.01 12.59
N THR A 248 -13.93 6.73 12.51
CA THR A 248 -14.56 5.67 13.28
C THR A 248 -15.34 4.78 12.31
N VAL A 249 -15.12 3.47 12.41
CA VAL A 249 -15.83 2.47 11.62
C VAL A 249 -16.46 1.42 12.54
N THR A 250 -17.68 1.01 12.22
CA THR A 250 -18.46 0.06 13.02
C THR A 250 -18.92 -1.12 12.19
N LYS A 251 -18.91 -2.31 12.81
CA LYS A 251 -19.46 -3.56 12.26
C LYS A 251 -20.02 -4.41 13.39
N LYS A 252 -21.33 -4.62 13.42
CA LYS A 252 -22.03 -5.31 14.54
C LYS A 252 -21.67 -4.63 15.88
N ASN A 253 -21.12 -5.37 16.84
CA ASN A 253 -20.65 -4.88 18.13
C ASN A 253 -19.21 -4.36 18.11
N LEU A 254 -18.51 -4.39 16.97
CA LEU A 254 -17.15 -3.90 16.89
C LEU A 254 -17.12 -2.45 16.45
N LYS A 255 -16.29 -1.66 17.12
CA LYS A 255 -15.98 -0.28 16.75
C LYS A 255 -14.47 -0.12 16.68
N LEU A 256 -13.99 0.45 15.59
CA LEU A 256 -12.59 0.80 15.36
C LEU A 256 -12.49 2.32 15.20
N THR A 257 -11.61 2.94 15.97
CA THR A 257 -11.23 4.34 15.82
C THR A 257 -9.77 4.42 15.40
N LEU A 258 -9.48 5.18 14.34
CA LEU A 258 -8.12 5.53 13.93
C LEU A 258 -7.95 7.05 14.00
N LYS A 259 -6.82 7.51 14.52
CA LYS A 259 -6.42 8.93 14.48
C LYS A 259 -4.99 9.04 13.97
N THR A 260 -4.77 9.84 12.94
CA THR A 260 -3.41 10.08 12.44
C THR A 260 -2.74 11.21 13.21
N PHE A 261 -1.41 11.17 13.25
CA PHE A 261 -0.58 12.30 13.66
C PHE A 261 0.55 12.44 12.67
N THR A 262 0.62 13.58 12.00
CA THR A 262 1.55 13.82 10.90
C THR A 262 2.31 15.13 11.05
N ASN A 263 3.45 15.22 10.37
CA ASN A 263 4.19 16.46 10.22
C ASN A 263 4.26 16.78 8.72
N GLN A 264 3.80 17.98 8.33
CA GLN A 264 3.78 18.40 6.93
C GLN A 264 5.15 18.28 6.23
N LYS A 265 6.25 18.46 6.98
CA LYS A 265 7.62 18.37 6.45
C LYS A 265 8.02 16.96 6.03
N ASP A 266 7.30 15.95 6.50
CA ASP A 266 7.58 14.55 6.20
C ASP A 266 6.83 14.04 4.97
N PHE A 267 5.97 14.85 4.36
CA PHE A 267 5.26 14.49 3.13
C PHE A 267 6.14 14.71 1.90
N LEU A 268 6.12 13.71 1.03
CA LEU A 268 6.83 13.71 -0.23
C LEU A 268 5.83 13.69 -1.38
N VAL A 269 6.22 14.26 -2.51
CA VAL A 269 5.40 14.34 -3.73
C VAL A 269 5.83 13.24 -4.68
N LEU A 270 5.07 12.14 -4.70
CA LEU A 270 5.34 10.95 -5.50
C LEU A 270 4.69 11.06 -6.88
N LYS A 271 5.10 10.22 -7.83
CA LYS A 271 4.36 10.06 -9.10
C LYS A 271 3.17 9.15 -8.91
N ALA A 272 2.05 9.56 -9.50
CA ALA A 272 0.79 8.84 -9.50
C ALA A 272 0.25 8.64 -10.92
N PRO A 273 -0.50 7.56 -11.16
CA PRO A 273 -1.04 7.25 -12.48
C PRO A 273 -2.26 8.11 -12.82
N ASN A 274 -2.29 8.61 -14.04
CA ASN A 274 -3.46 9.20 -14.67
C ASN A 274 -3.54 8.72 -16.12
N LYS A 275 -4.60 7.99 -16.46
CA LYS A 275 -4.79 7.34 -17.76
C LYS A 275 -3.57 6.51 -18.18
N GLY A 276 -3.02 5.73 -17.25
CA GLY A 276 -1.86 4.87 -17.43
C GLY A 276 -0.52 5.58 -17.44
N SER A 277 -0.47 6.91 -17.50
CA SER A 277 0.77 7.69 -17.46
C SER A 277 1.11 8.09 -16.02
N MET A 278 2.39 8.00 -15.63
CA MET A 278 2.89 8.42 -14.31
C MET A 278 3.21 9.92 -14.24
N LYS A 279 2.31 10.76 -14.78
CA LYS A 279 2.51 12.22 -14.89
C LYS A 279 1.89 13.02 -13.74
N SER A 280 0.85 12.48 -13.09
CA SER A 280 0.23 13.09 -11.92
C SER A 280 1.07 12.88 -10.66
N THR A 281 0.67 13.52 -9.56
CA THR A 281 1.38 13.40 -8.28
C THR A 281 0.43 13.17 -7.12
N VAL A 282 0.97 12.63 -6.03
CA VAL A 282 0.28 12.41 -4.76
C VAL A 282 1.21 12.76 -3.60
N LYS A 283 0.65 13.24 -2.49
CA LYS A 283 1.40 13.49 -1.26
C LYS A 283 1.29 12.27 -0.35
N GLU A 284 2.42 11.71 0.04
CA GLU A 284 2.52 10.58 0.96
C GLU A 284 3.59 10.84 2.01
N THR A 285 3.37 10.38 3.23
CA THR A 285 4.43 10.21 4.24
C THR A 285 4.46 8.78 4.76
N ILE A 286 5.65 8.29 5.10
CA ILE A 286 5.86 7.03 5.86
C ILE A 286 6.38 7.27 7.27
N ASN A 287 6.42 8.53 7.72
CA ASN A 287 6.89 8.95 9.05
C ASN A 287 5.77 9.22 10.04
N GLY A 288 4.50 9.15 9.61
CA GLY A 288 3.37 9.47 10.47
C GLY A 288 3.19 8.50 11.63
N GLN A 289 2.20 8.78 12.46
CA GLN A 289 1.72 7.86 13.49
C GLN A 289 0.22 7.64 13.33
N VAL A 290 -0.26 6.50 13.81
CA VAL A 290 -1.68 6.19 13.84
C VAL A 290 -2.05 5.61 15.20
N TYR A 291 -2.87 6.34 15.96
CA TYR A 291 -3.56 5.77 17.10
C TYR A 291 -4.66 4.84 16.61
N ILE A 292 -4.78 3.68 17.26
CA ILE A 292 -5.81 2.70 17.01
C ILE A 292 -6.51 2.35 18.32
N LEU A 293 -7.84 2.28 18.27
CA LEU A 293 -8.67 1.75 19.33
C LEU A 293 -9.70 0.81 18.73
N LEU A 294 -9.64 -0.47 19.09
CA LEU A 294 -10.62 -1.49 18.72
C LEU A 294 -11.40 -1.89 19.97
N GLU A 295 -12.73 -1.82 19.90
CA GLU A 295 -13.64 -2.00 21.02
C GLU A 295 -14.74 -3.02 20.68
N ASP A 296 -15.16 -3.79 21.68
CA ASP A 296 -16.45 -4.48 21.70
C ASP A 296 -17.45 -3.61 22.47
N THR A 297 -18.37 -2.97 21.74
CA THR A 297 -19.35 -2.03 22.30
C THR A 297 -20.44 -2.73 23.10
N LYS A 298 -20.71 -4.02 22.84
CA LYS A 298 -21.69 -4.80 23.61
C LYS A 298 -21.13 -5.16 24.99
N LEU A 299 -19.84 -5.48 25.05
CA LEU A 299 -19.14 -5.83 26.29
C LEU A 299 -18.50 -4.62 27.00
N ASN A 300 -18.59 -3.43 26.40
CA ASN A 300 -17.88 -2.22 26.84
C ASN A 300 -16.38 -2.48 27.12
N LYS A 301 -15.73 -3.21 26.21
CA LYS A 301 -14.36 -3.72 26.39
C LYS A 301 -13.43 -3.19 25.30
N LYS A 302 -12.30 -2.63 25.69
CA LYS A 302 -11.17 -2.35 24.79
C LYS A 302 -10.49 -3.67 24.43
N ILE A 303 -10.53 -4.03 23.14
CA ILE A 303 -9.83 -5.22 22.60
C ILE A 303 -8.37 -4.88 22.38
N PHE A 304 -8.09 -3.69 21.82
CA PHE A 304 -6.75 -3.23 21.51
C PHE A 304 -6.69 -1.70 21.48
N GLU A 305 -5.60 -1.15 22.01
CA GLU A 305 -5.30 0.28 21.98
C GLU A 305 -3.79 0.46 21.92
N ASP A 306 -3.28 1.17 20.92
CA ASP A 306 -1.85 1.44 20.77
C ASP A 306 -1.63 2.62 19.80
N ILE A 307 -0.39 3.07 19.68
CA ILE A 307 0.06 4.02 18.66
C ILE A 307 1.04 3.29 17.74
N GLY A 308 0.64 3.16 16.47
CA GLY A 308 1.48 2.65 15.40
C GLY A 308 2.42 3.74 14.91
N LEU A 309 3.71 3.42 14.85
CA LEU A 309 4.73 4.31 14.33
C LEU A 309 4.97 4.06 12.85
N SER A 310 5.74 4.94 12.22
CA SER A 310 6.11 4.86 10.81
C SER A 310 4.90 4.53 9.95
N ALA A 311 3.80 5.23 10.19
CA ALA A 311 2.55 5.06 9.48
C ALA A 311 2.67 5.66 8.08
N GLY A 312 2.24 4.90 7.08
CA GLY A 312 2.01 5.36 5.72
C GLY A 312 0.70 6.11 5.70
N ILE A 313 0.72 7.38 5.30
CA ILE A 313 -0.48 8.22 5.22
C ILE A 313 -0.44 8.95 3.88
N GLU A 314 -1.47 8.73 3.08
CA GLU A 314 -1.64 9.32 1.76
C GLU A 314 -3.07 9.83 1.63
N TYR A 315 -3.22 11.02 1.07
CA TYR A 315 -4.52 11.53 0.64
C TYR A 315 -4.36 12.24 -0.69
N GLY A 316 -5.37 12.11 -1.55
CA GLY A 316 -5.32 12.66 -2.89
C GLY A 316 -6.69 12.89 -3.50
N GLY A 317 -6.67 13.58 -4.65
CA GLY A 317 -7.88 13.99 -5.35
C GLY A 317 -8.68 15.06 -4.60
N ASN A 318 -10.00 15.10 -4.80
CA ASN A 318 -10.87 16.02 -4.06
C ASN A 318 -11.19 15.46 -2.67
N PHE A 319 -10.16 15.40 -1.82
CA PHE A 319 -10.20 14.77 -0.50
C PHE A 319 -11.37 15.27 0.38
N SER A 320 -11.77 16.54 0.23
CA SER A 320 -12.91 17.14 0.93
C SER A 320 -14.24 16.39 0.72
N GLU A 321 -14.38 15.65 -0.38
CA GLU A 321 -15.58 14.85 -0.68
C GLU A 321 -15.74 13.63 0.22
N LEU A 322 -14.66 13.15 0.87
CA LEU A 322 -14.72 11.98 1.76
C LEU A 322 -15.38 12.27 3.12
N PHE A 323 -15.62 13.54 3.44
CA PHE A 323 -16.21 13.97 4.71
C PHE A 323 -17.72 14.28 4.64
N LYS A 324 -18.33 14.08 3.48
CA LYS A 324 -19.77 14.33 3.24
C LYS A 324 -20.59 13.07 3.48
#